data_AF-U7NVY2-F1
#
_entry.id   AF-U7NVY2-F1
#
_cell.length_a   1.000
_cell.length_b   1.000
_cell.length_c   1.000
_cell.angle_alpha   90.00
_cell.angle_beta   90.00
_cell.angle_gamma   90.00
#
_symmetry.space_group_name_H-M   'P 1'
#
loop_
_entity.id
_entity.type
_entity.pdbx_description
1 polymer ?
#
loop_
_entity_poly.entity_id
_entity_poly.type
_entity_poly.pdbx_seq_one_letter_code
_entity_poly.pdbx_strand_id
1 'polypeptide(L)'
;MYRDFKTTLELITTVLDNADLTSDEIRRRYANMPDRTFKRHMAIARKHGAQMECVSDPAGRYTWICRNRNQIESRVRTWLIFERERTLVGDSQLDLLHQSL
;
A
#
# COMPACT_ATOMS: atom_id res chain seq x y z
N MET A 1 -11.97 -5.15 7.06
CA MET A 1 -11.46 -5.99 5.95
C MET A 1 -11.08 -5.18 4.71
N TYR A 2 -11.86 -4.17 4.27
CA TYR A 2 -11.55 -3.37 3.07
C TYR A 2 -10.47 -2.28 3.25
N ARG A 3 -10.42 -1.57 4.40
CA ARG A 3 -9.35 -0.59 4.70
C ARG A 3 -7.93 -1.17 4.65
N ASP A 4 -7.81 -2.47 4.96
CA ASP A 4 -6.51 -3.18 4.94
C ASP A 4 -5.96 -3.32 3.51
N PHE A 5 -6.82 -3.48 2.50
CA PHE A 5 -6.36 -3.67 1.12
C PHE A 5 -5.92 -2.36 0.48
N LYS A 6 -6.67 -1.26 0.68
CA LYS A 6 -6.23 0.09 0.27
C LYS A 6 -4.84 0.42 0.83
N THR A 7 -4.64 0.21 2.13
CA THR A 7 -3.33 0.42 2.78
C THR A 7 -2.24 -0.43 2.14
N THR A 8 -2.56 -1.67 1.74
CA THR A 8 -1.62 -2.55 1.02
C THR A 8 -1.24 -1.97 -0.34
N LEU A 9 -2.22 -1.49 -1.12
CA LEU A 9 -1.96 -0.84 -2.41
C LEU A 9 -1.09 0.41 -2.26
N GLU A 10 -1.37 1.23 -1.24
CA GLU A 10 -0.59 2.43 -0.93
C GLU A 10 0.86 2.08 -0.57
N LEU A 11 1.07 1.03 0.23
CA LEU A 11 2.41 0.53 0.56
C LEU A 11 3.16 0.04 -0.68
N ILE A 12 2.48 -0.67 -1.59
CA ILE A 12 3.08 -1.08 -2.86
C ILE A 12 3.51 0.16 -3.65
N THR A 13 2.63 1.15 -3.82
CA THR A 13 2.99 2.38 -4.54
C THR A 13 4.14 3.14 -3.88
N THR A 14 4.23 3.18 -2.56
CA THR A 14 5.36 3.83 -1.88
C THR A 14 6.70 3.19 -2.27
N VAL A 15 6.76 1.85 -2.33
CA VAL A 15 7.97 1.11 -2.76
C VAL A 15 8.22 1.25 -4.25
N LEU A 16 7.19 1.40 -5.07
CA LEU A 16 7.38 1.76 -6.48
C LEU A 16 7.98 3.18 -6.54
N ASP A 17 7.31 4.19 -6.01
CA ASP A 17 7.68 5.60 -6.21
C ASP A 17 9.02 5.99 -5.57
N ASN A 18 9.52 5.22 -4.62
CA ASN A 18 10.76 5.52 -3.90
C ASN A 18 11.72 4.34 -4.00
N ALA A 19 12.94 4.58 -4.47
CA ALA A 19 14.01 3.59 -4.39
C ALA A 19 14.51 3.45 -2.94
N ASP A 20 14.97 2.24 -2.60
CA ASP A 20 15.82 1.97 -1.43
C ASP A 20 15.25 2.40 -0.06
N LEU A 21 13.93 2.31 0.13
CA LEU A 21 13.32 2.58 1.44
C LEU A 21 13.48 1.41 2.40
N THR A 22 13.94 1.70 3.61
CA THR A 22 13.96 0.75 4.72
C THR A 22 12.55 0.54 5.30
N SER A 23 12.36 -0.58 6.03
CA SER A 23 11.10 -0.86 6.71
C SER A 23 10.67 0.28 7.65
N ASP A 24 11.62 0.88 8.38
CA ASP A 24 11.31 1.93 9.36
C ASP A 24 10.90 3.24 8.69
N GLU A 25 11.54 3.60 7.58
CA GLU A 25 11.15 4.79 6.80
C GLU A 25 9.75 4.65 6.22
N ILE A 26 9.39 3.47 5.69
CA ILE A 26 8.05 3.22 5.19
C ILE A 26 7.05 3.29 6.36
N ARG A 27 7.31 2.57 7.46
CA ARG A 27 6.39 2.50 8.61
C ARG A 27 6.10 3.87 9.23
N ARG A 28 7.09 4.75 9.32
CA ARG A 28 6.91 6.14 9.81
C ARG A 28 5.91 6.94 8.97
N ARG A 29 5.90 6.74 7.64
CA ARG A 29 4.94 7.41 6.73
C ARG A 29 3.49 6.97 6.97
N TYR A 30 3.27 5.78 7.53
CA TYR A 30 1.95 5.22 7.80
C TYR A 30 1.64 5.20 9.32
N ALA A 31 1.72 6.37 9.95
CA ALA A 31 1.39 6.58 11.37
C ALA A 31 2.14 5.63 12.33
N ASN A 32 3.44 5.44 12.10
CA ASN A 32 4.29 4.53 12.87
C ASN A 32 3.73 3.10 12.93
N MET A 33 3.25 2.60 11.79
CA MET A 33 2.66 1.26 11.65
C MET A 33 3.48 0.20 12.39
N PRO A 34 2.87 -0.71 13.19
CA PRO A 34 3.60 -1.80 13.82
C PRO A 34 4.27 -2.74 12.81
N ASP A 35 5.48 -3.24 13.12
CA ASP A 35 6.25 -4.12 12.22
C ASP A 35 5.45 -5.36 11.79
N ARG A 36 4.75 -6.00 12.73
CA ARG A 36 3.89 -7.16 12.43
C ARG A 36 2.82 -6.83 11.39
N THR A 37 2.18 -5.66 11.52
CA THR A 37 1.16 -5.19 10.59
C THR A 37 1.75 -4.89 9.22
N PHE A 38 2.91 -4.22 9.17
CA PHE A 38 3.65 -3.95 7.95
C PHE A 38 4.03 -5.24 7.20
N LYS A 39 4.64 -6.21 7.89
CA LYS A 39 4.99 -7.52 7.33
C LYS A 39 3.76 -8.26 6.79
N ARG A 40 2.62 -8.15 7.47
CA ARG A 40 1.34 -8.70 6.99
C ARG A 40 0.92 -8.06 5.66
N HIS A 41 0.99 -6.74 5.53
CA HIS A 41 0.69 -6.06 4.26
C HIS A 41 1.66 -6.46 3.15
N MET A 42 2.94 -6.61 3.44
CA MET A 42 3.92 -7.09 2.46
C MET A 42 3.63 -8.53 2.00
N ALA A 43 3.18 -9.40 2.90
CA ALA A 43 2.73 -10.75 2.54
C ALA A 43 1.44 -10.73 1.68
N ILE A 44 0.49 -9.86 2.01
CA ILE A 44 -0.73 -9.66 1.21
C ILE A 44 -0.36 -9.15 -0.19
N ALA A 45 0.52 -8.15 -0.29
CA ALA A 45 1.00 -7.63 -1.58
C ALA A 45 1.55 -8.76 -2.48
N ARG A 46 2.37 -9.65 -1.91
CA ARG A 46 2.88 -10.85 -2.62
C ARG A 46 1.78 -11.79 -3.06
N LYS A 47 0.81 -12.09 -2.18
CA LYS A 47 -0.35 -12.92 -2.51
C LYS A 47 -1.13 -12.36 -3.71
N HIS A 48 -1.16 -11.03 -3.86
CA HIS A 48 -1.81 -10.34 -4.99
C HIS A 48 -0.87 -10.03 -6.16
N GLY A 49 0.31 -10.67 -6.19
CA GLY A 49 1.21 -10.67 -7.35
C GLY A 49 2.21 -9.51 -7.38
N ALA A 50 2.32 -8.69 -6.34
CA ALA A 50 3.44 -7.75 -6.21
C ALA A 50 4.64 -8.45 -5.57
N GLN A 51 5.73 -8.63 -6.33
CA GLN A 51 6.93 -9.33 -5.87
C GLN A 51 7.77 -8.43 -4.95
N MET A 52 7.23 -8.16 -3.76
CA MET A 52 7.83 -7.32 -2.73
C MET A 52 8.97 -8.07 -2.04
N GLU A 53 10.19 -7.58 -2.17
CA GLU A 53 11.38 -8.20 -1.58
C GLU A 53 12.11 -7.22 -0.68
N CYS A 54 12.67 -7.74 0.41
CA CYS A 54 13.56 -7.02 1.29
C CYS A 54 14.98 -7.46 0.93
N VAL A 55 15.81 -6.54 0.46
CA VAL A 55 17.17 -6.80 -0.06
C VAL A 55 18.17 -5.94 0.70
N SER A 56 19.42 -6.38 0.81
CA SER A 56 20.49 -5.55 1.34
C SER A 56 20.97 -4.59 0.25
N ASP A 57 21.01 -3.29 0.57
CA ASP A 57 21.66 -2.28 -0.26
C ASP A 57 23.21 -2.37 -0.11
N PRO A 58 23.99 -1.68 -0.97
CA PRO A 58 25.45 -1.67 -0.88
C PRO A 58 26.00 -1.09 0.43
N ALA A 59 25.19 -0.33 1.18
CA ALA A 59 25.53 0.21 2.48
C ALA A 59 25.18 -0.76 3.64
N GLY A 60 24.71 -1.97 3.33
CA GLY A 60 24.33 -2.99 4.31
C GLY A 60 22.96 -2.78 4.96
N ARG A 61 22.15 -1.84 4.48
CA ARG A 61 20.79 -1.60 4.97
C ARG A 61 19.80 -2.50 4.25
N TYR A 62 18.77 -2.95 4.95
CA TYR A 62 17.69 -3.72 4.35
C TYR A 62 16.60 -2.81 3.81
N THR A 63 16.46 -2.78 2.48
CA THR A 63 15.52 -1.93 1.74
C THR A 63 14.51 -2.77 0.98
N TRP A 64 13.36 -2.17 0.67
CA TRP A 64 12.28 -2.83 -0.05
C TRP A 64 12.31 -2.48 -1.54
N ILE A 65 12.13 -3.50 -2.36
CA ILE A 65 11.97 -3.39 -3.81
C ILE A 65 10.75 -4.17 -4.27
N CYS A 66 10.25 -3.83 -5.45
CA CYS A 66 9.27 -4.65 -6.17
C CYS A 66 9.90 -5.17 -7.48
N ARG A 67 10.18 -6.47 -7.54
CA ARG A 67 10.90 -7.07 -8.68
C ARG A 67 10.15 -6.94 -10.00
N ASN A 68 8.84 -7.15 -9.97
CA ASN A 68 7.98 -7.09 -11.15
C ASN A 68 7.28 -5.74 -11.31
N ARG A 69 7.92 -4.64 -10.85
CA ARG A 69 7.45 -3.26 -10.97
C ARG A 69 6.74 -2.96 -12.29
N ASN A 70 7.43 -3.19 -13.41
CA ASN A 70 6.95 -2.83 -14.74
C ASN A 70 5.65 -3.58 -15.13
N GLN A 71 5.40 -4.74 -14.53
CA GLN A 71 4.21 -5.54 -14.80
C GLN A 71 3.01 -5.10 -13.94
N ILE A 72 3.25 -4.58 -12.74
CA ILE A 72 2.18 -4.32 -11.76
C ILE A 72 1.82 -2.85 -11.62
N GLU A 73 2.72 -1.93 -11.99
CA GLU A 73 2.59 -0.51 -11.66
C GLU A 73 1.28 0.10 -12.14
N SER A 74 0.96 -0.05 -13.43
CA SER A 74 -0.29 0.45 -14.02
C SER A 74 -1.51 -0.14 -13.30
N ARG A 75 -1.51 -1.46 -13.05
CA ARG A 75 -2.61 -2.14 -12.36
C ARG A 75 -2.82 -1.62 -10.95
N VAL A 76 -1.76 -1.48 -10.15
CA VAL A 76 -1.83 -1.01 -8.76
C VAL A 76 -2.36 0.43 -8.70
N ARG A 77 -1.90 1.30 -9.59
CA ARG A 77 -2.39 2.69 -9.66
C ARG A 77 -3.86 2.76 -10.03
N THR A 78 -4.30 1.97 -11.01
CA THR A 78 -5.71 1.86 -11.38
C THR A 78 -6.59 1.40 -10.22
N TRP A 79 -6.16 0.37 -9.47
CA TRP A 79 -6.88 -0.09 -8.29
C TRP A 79 -6.97 0.97 -7.19
N LEU A 80 -5.93 1.78 -6.97
CA LEU A 80 -5.97 2.88 -6.02
C LEU A 80 -6.98 3.96 -6.40
N ILE A 81 -7.12 4.27 -7.69
CA ILE A 81 -8.14 5.20 -8.18
C ILE A 81 -9.53 4.65 -7.86
N PHE A 82 -9.80 3.39 -8.21
CA PHE A 82 -11.09 2.76 -7.92
C PHE A 82 -11.40 2.70 -6.41
N GLU A 83 -10.41 2.42 -5.56
CA GLU A 83 -10.61 2.42 -4.11
C GLU A 83 -10.90 3.82 -3.57
N ARG A 84 -10.28 4.86 -4.13
CA ARG A 84 -10.59 6.26 -3.78
C ARG A 84 -12.01 6.64 -4.19
N GLU A 85 -12.40 6.34 -5.42
CA GLU A 85 -13.75 6.60 -5.93
C GLU A 85 -14.82 5.87 -5.12
N ARG A 86 -14.60 4.59 -4.78
CA ARG A 86 -15.49 3.83 -3.89
C ARG A 86 -15.64 4.46 -2.52
N THR A 87 -14.55 4.98 -1.94
CA THR A 87 -14.59 5.67 -0.65
C THR A 87 -15.48 6.91 -0.74
N LEU A 88 -15.29 7.73 -1.78
CA LEU A 88 -16.07 8.96 -2.00
C LEU A 88 -17.56 8.68 -2.18
N VAL A 89 -17.92 7.65 -2.97
CA VAL A 89 -19.33 7.27 -3.15
C VAL A 89 -19.94 6.76 -1.85
N GLY A 90 -19.20 5.96 -1.07
CA GLY A 90 -19.66 5.45 0.23
C GLY A 90 -19.92 6.57 1.24
N ASP A 91 -19.01 7.55 1.33
CA ASP A 91 -19.15 8.70 2.23
C ASP A 91 -20.33 9.59 1.80
N SER A 92 -20.51 9.81 0.49
CA SER A 92 -21.65 10.56 -0.06
C SER A 92 -23.01 9.91 0.24
N GLN A 93 -23.10 8.57 0.25
CA GLN A 93 -24.34 7.87 0.62
C GLN A 93 -24.65 7.97 2.11
N LEU A 94 -23.63 7.96 2.97
CA LEU A 94 -23.79 8.18 4.41
C LEU A 94 -24.27 9.60 4.73
N ASP A 95 -23.73 10.61 4.04
CA ASP A 95 -24.16 12.00 4.22
C ASP A 95 -25.63 12.20 3.81
N LEU A 96 -26.08 11.56 2.72
CA LEU A 96 -27.49 11.60 2.29
C LEU A 96 -28.43 10.91 3.29
N LEU A 97 -28.00 9.80 3.90
CA LEU A 97 -28.74 9.13 4.97
C LEU A 97 -28.79 9.96 6.26
N HIS A 98 -27.75 10.72 6.57
CA HIS A 98 -27.71 11.59 7.75
C HIS A 98 -28.54 12.88 7.58
N GLN A 99 -28.77 13.35 6.35
CA GLN A 99 -29.63 14.51 6.06
C GLN A 99 -31.13 14.19 6.02
N SER A 100 -31.51 12.90 6.08
CA SER A 100 -32.90 12.44 5.99
C SER A 100 -33.53 12.03 7.33
N LEU A 101 -32.84 12.30 8.46
CA LEU A 101 -33.30 12.16 9.84
C LEU A 101 -33.44 13.53 10.51
#